data_AF-A0AAN9C167-F1
#
_entry.id   AF-A0AAN9C167-F1
#
_cell.length_a   1.000
_cell.length_b   1.000
_cell.length_c   1.000
_cell.angle_alpha   90.00
_cell.angle_beta   90.00
_cell.angle_gamma   90.00
#
_symmetry.space_group_name_H-M   'P 1'
#
loop_
_entity.id
_entity.type
_entity.pdbx_description
1 polymer ?
#
loop_
_entity_poly.entity_id
_entity_poly.type
_entity_poly.pdbx_seq_one_letter_code
_entity_poly.pdbx_strand_id
1 'polypeptide(L)'
;MASVVWKMLPLRNPCKFCAKFHRPSQDVFARHARRMSKKASSSKSDWQSVVGLEIHAQINTASKLFSGASTKFGAPINSQVAPFDAALPGTLPVLNKDCVEAGVLTALALGCRINQVSKFDRKHYFYADLPAGYQITQQRQPLACDGQVNYVHVTSGAGQTSTAEMRTCRLIQLQLEQDSGKSLHDHLDKQSLIDLNRAGVGLMEVVTQPDLRDGEDAASFVKEVQLLLRTIGTCDGKMQEGSLRVDANISIHKAGEPWGVRTEVKNINSVRNVSKAIDFEIQRQIGVLENGGQIEKETRSFDAESK
;
A
#
# COMPACT_ATOMS: atom_id res chain seq x y z
N MET A 1 -25.00 -7.62 20.26
CA MET A 1 -23.59 -7.99 20.00
C MET A 1 -23.54 -9.46 19.65
N ALA A 2 -23.39 -9.80 18.37
CA ALA A 2 -23.14 -11.19 17.96
C ALA A 2 -21.69 -11.27 17.50
N SER A 3 -20.82 -11.86 18.33
CA SER A 3 -19.43 -12.16 17.98
C SER A 3 -19.41 -13.54 17.33
N VAL A 4 -19.27 -13.59 16.01
CA VAL A 4 -19.08 -14.86 15.29
C VAL A 4 -17.60 -15.19 15.31
N VAL A 5 -17.21 -16.18 16.12
CA VAL A 5 -15.83 -16.65 16.27
C VAL A 5 -15.63 -17.87 15.38
N TRP A 6 -14.73 -17.78 14.40
CA TRP A 6 -14.31 -18.92 13.58
C TRP A 6 -12.95 -19.46 14.09
N LYS A 7 -12.85 -20.78 14.26
CA LYS A 7 -11.61 -21.50 14.58
C LYS A 7 -11.19 -22.34 13.37
N MET A 8 -9.96 -22.21 12.91
CA MET A 8 -9.36 -23.06 11.88
C MET A 8 -8.44 -24.12 12.52
N LEU A 9 -8.49 -25.36 12.05
CA LEU A 9 -7.67 -26.49 12.53
C LEU A 9 -6.32 -26.56 11.77
N PRO A 10 -5.24 -27.05 12.41
CA PRO A 10 -3.89 -27.01 11.84
C PRO A 10 -3.58 -28.15 10.86
N LEU A 11 -2.85 -27.83 9.78
CA LEU A 11 -2.23 -28.79 8.87
C LEU A 11 -0.83 -29.20 9.37
N ARG A 12 -0.49 -30.48 9.19
CA ARG A 12 0.74 -31.15 9.67
C ARG A 12 1.88 -31.13 8.64
N ASN A 13 3.09 -31.00 9.20
CA ASN A 13 4.43 -31.43 8.76
C ASN A 13 5.29 -30.55 7.79
N PRO A 14 6.57 -30.28 8.16
CA PRO A 14 7.55 -29.55 7.35
C PRO A 14 8.52 -30.48 6.62
N CYS A 15 9.07 -30.03 5.48
CA CYS A 15 10.17 -30.70 4.79
C CYS A 15 11.49 -29.92 4.97
N LYS A 16 12.56 -30.67 5.24
CA LYS A 16 13.93 -30.23 5.56
C LYS A 16 14.74 -29.99 4.28
N PHE A 17 15.55 -28.93 4.22
CA PHE A 17 16.91 -29.03 3.64
C PHE A 17 17.77 -27.85 4.08
N CYS A 18 18.91 -28.15 4.72
CA CYS A 18 19.95 -27.22 5.13
C CYS A 18 21.28 -27.86 4.73
N ALA A 19 22.18 -27.12 4.08
CA ALA A 19 23.62 -27.06 4.41
C ALA A 19 24.48 -26.49 3.27
N LYS A 20 25.26 -25.46 3.66
CA LYS A 20 26.70 -25.25 3.43
C LYS A 20 27.22 -25.03 2.00
N PHE A 21 27.87 -23.88 1.78
CA PHE A 21 29.20 -23.83 1.15
C PHE A 21 30.06 -22.67 1.69
N HIS A 22 31.35 -22.95 1.82
CA HIS A 22 32.44 -22.19 2.45
C HIS A 22 33.03 -21.07 1.57
N ARG A 23 33.67 -20.08 2.23
CA ARG A 23 34.57 -19.07 1.66
C ARG A 23 35.98 -19.64 1.37
N PRO A 24 36.74 -19.00 0.46
CA PRO A 24 38.10 -18.53 0.78
C PRO A 24 38.37 -17.11 0.21
N SER A 25 38.86 -16.14 1.00
CA SER A 25 40.26 -15.72 1.27
C SER A 25 40.79 -14.61 0.35
N GLN A 26 41.33 -13.56 0.98
CA GLN A 26 42.09 -12.41 0.46
C GLN A 26 43.37 -12.90 -0.27
N ASP A 27 44.06 -12.19 -1.16
CA ASP A 27 44.60 -10.82 -1.11
C ASP A 27 45.29 -10.49 -2.46
N VAL A 28 45.90 -9.29 -2.60
CA VAL A 28 47.09 -8.93 -3.44
C VAL A 28 46.94 -7.82 -4.53
N PHE A 29 47.46 -6.64 -4.15
CA PHE A 29 48.21 -5.60 -4.90
C PHE A 29 47.54 -4.55 -5.83
N ALA A 30 47.35 -3.36 -5.24
CA ALA A 30 48.13 -2.11 -5.42
C ALA A 30 48.39 -1.49 -6.82
N ARG A 31 47.91 -0.22 -6.90
CA ARG A 31 48.49 1.00 -7.51
C ARG A 31 48.42 1.14 -9.03
N HIS A 32 47.70 2.17 -9.49
CA HIS A 32 48.22 3.28 -10.30
C HIS A 32 47.35 4.53 -10.07
N ALA A 33 47.99 5.63 -9.70
CA ALA A 33 47.36 6.94 -9.50
C ALA A 33 47.34 7.72 -10.82
N ARG A 34 46.27 8.50 -11.06
CA ARG A 34 46.34 9.95 -11.35
C ARG A 34 44.98 10.55 -11.73
N ARG A 35 44.81 11.79 -11.24
CA ARG A 35 43.98 12.88 -11.77
C ARG A 35 42.49 12.87 -11.41
N MET A 36 42.20 13.26 -10.15
CA MET A 36 40.86 13.75 -9.78
C MET A 36 40.68 15.17 -10.29
N SER A 37 39.85 15.31 -11.33
CA SER A 37 39.17 16.55 -11.67
C SER A 37 38.16 16.85 -10.57
N LYS A 38 38.24 18.03 -9.95
CA LYS A 38 37.21 18.55 -9.05
C LYS A 38 35.95 18.81 -9.88
N LYS A 39 35.10 17.80 -10.05
CA LYS A 39 33.69 17.99 -10.37
C LYS A 39 32.99 18.40 -9.08
N ALA A 40 32.25 19.49 -9.14
CA ALA A 40 31.40 19.98 -8.07
C ALA A 40 30.56 18.83 -7.51
N SER A 41 30.81 18.47 -6.26
CA SER A 41 29.94 17.59 -5.50
C SER A 41 28.62 18.33 -5.32
N SER A 42 27.56 17.87 -5.97
CA SER A 42 26.21 18.17 -5.51
C SER A 42 26.19 17.78 -4.03
N SER A 43 25.94 18.72 -3.14
CA SER A 43 25.78 18.46 -1.71
C SER A 43 24.76 17.32 -1.57
N LYS A 44 25.21 16.13 -1.16
CA LYS A 44 24.28 15.18 -0.57
C LYS A 44 23.76 15.90 0.67
N SER A 45 22.52 16.37 0.61
CA SER A 45 21.91 16.98 1.78
C SER A 45 21.98 15.97 2.92
N ASP A 46 22.31 16.39 4.14
CA ASP A 46 22.42 15.50 5.32
C ASP A 46 21.07 14.86 5.73
N TRP A 47 20.00 15.15 4.97
CA TRP A 47 18.66 14.61 5.14
C TRP A 47 18.56 13.15 4.68
N GLN A 48 17.90 12.36 5.53
CA GLN A 48 17.45 11.00 5.28
C GLN A 48 15.93 10.96 5.29
N SER A 49 15.36 10.28 4.30
CA SER A 49 13.92 10.05 4.18
C SER A 49 13.53 8.68 4.72
N VAL A 50 12.34 8.63 5.31
CA VAL A 50 11.64 7.40 5.66
C VAL A 50 10.24 7.43 5.05
N VAL A 51 9.86 6.32 4.44
CA VAL A 51 8.61 6.20 3.70
C VAL A 51 7.87 4.94 4.14
N GLY A 52 6.61 5.11 4.51
CA GLY A 52 5.65 4.02 4.72
C GLY A 52 4.53 4.11 3.69
N LEU A 53 3.93 2.98 3.32
CA LEU A 53 2.86 2.91 2.34
C LEU A 53 1.60 2.27 2.94
N GLU A 54 0.46 2.74 2.47
CA GLU A 54 -0.85 2.12 2.67
C GLU A 54 -1.36 1.67 1.30
N ILE A 55 -1.35 0.36 1.06
CA ILE A 55 -1.72 -0.24 -0.22
C ILE A 55 -3.11 -0.85 -0.09
N HIS A 56 -4.08 -0.31 -0.83
CA HIS A 56 -5.44 -0.84 -0.91
C HIS A 56 -5.58 -1.68 -2.18
N ALA A 57 -5.74 -2.99 -2.01
CA ALA A 57 -5.90 -3.96 -3.09
C ALA A 57 -7.34 -4.49 -3.12
N GLN A 58 -8.03 -4.31 -4.23
CA GLN A 58 -9.38 -4.83 -4.45
C GLN A 58 -9.34 -6.35 -4.60
N ILE A 59 -10.13 -7.03 -3.77
CA ILE A 59 -10.17 -8.48 -3.75
C ILE A 59 -10.94 -9.00 -4.97
N ASN A 60 -10.31 -9.87 -5.74
CA ASN A 60 -10.88 -10.50 -6.92
C ASN A 60 -11.87 -11.61 -6.52
N THR A 61 -13.12 -11.24 -6.26
CA THR A 61 -14.22 -12.14 -5.85
C THR A 61 -15.48 -11.83 -6.64
N ALA A 62 -16.39 -12.79 -6.79
CA ALA A 62 -17.60 -12.61 -7.58
C ALA A 62 -18.66 -11.71 -6.92
N SER A 63 -18.69 -11.71 -5.58
CA SER A 63 -19.60 -10.93 -4.74
C SER A 63 -18.86 -10.05 -3.76
N LYS A 64 -19.51 -8.99 -3.28
CA LYS A 64 -18.97 -8.02 -2.32
C LYS A 64 -18.63 -8.62 -0.95
N LEU A 65 -17.98 -7.83 -0.09
CA LEU A 65 -17.47 -8.31 1.20
C LEU A 65 -18.58 -8.71 2.18
N PHE A 66 -19.70 -7.99 2.14
CA PHE A 66 -20.82 -8.17 3.09
C PHE A 66 -22.19 -8.34 2.43
N SER A 67 -22.24 -8.45 1.09
CA SER A 67 -23.47 -8.60 0.32
C SER A 67 -23.26 -9.49 -0.91
N GLY A 68 -24.35 -10.00 -1.47
CA GLY A 68 -24.32 -10.85 -2.67
C GLY A 68 -24.25 -10.10 -4.00
N ALA A 69 -24.14 -8.76 -3.99
CA ALA A 69 -24.04 -7.98 -5.23
C ALA A 69 -22.73 -8.26 -5.97
N SER A 70 -22.76 -8.13 -7.30
CA SER A 70 -21.60 -8.35 -8.15
C SER A 70 -20.52 -7.28 -7.96
N THR A 71 -19.30 -7.61 -8.38
CA THR A 71 -18.09 -6.76 -8.32
C THR A 71 -17.54 -6.43 -9.71
N LYS A 72 -18.26 -6.77 -10.79
CA LYS A 72 -17.75 -6.62 -12.16
C LYS A 72 -17.55 -5.14 -12.50
N PHE A 73 -16.33 -4.81 -12.90
CA PHE A 73 -15.97 -3.48 -13.40
C PHE A 73 -16.79 -3.08 -14.64
N GLY A 74 -17.08 -1.78 -14.77
CA GLY A 74 -17.69 -1.20 -15.97
C GLY A 74 -19.19 -1.47 -16.14
N ALA A 75 -19.89 -1.92 -15.09
CA ALA A 75 -21.33 -2.12 -15.13
C ALA A 75 -22.12 -0.80 -15.17
N PRO A 76 -23.39 -0.82 -15.64
CA PRO A 76 -24.26 0.35 -15.59
C PRO A 76 -24.34 0.94 -14.17
N ILE A 77 -24.43 2.26 -14.06
CA ILE A 77 -24.46 3.00 -12.79
C ILE A 77 -25.55 2.43 -11.88
N ASN A 78 -25.21 2.19 -10.61
CA ASN A 78 -26.12 1.66 -9.58
C ASN A 78 -26.83 0.33 -9.95
N SER A 79 -26.26 -0.50 -10.84
CA SER A 79 -26.84 -1.80 -11.21
C SER A 79 -26.35 -2.99 -10.37
N GLN A 80 -25.26 -2.81 -9.61
CA GLN A 80 -24.64 -3.82 -8.76
C GLN A 80 -24.72 -3.41 -7.29
N VAL A 81 -25.94 -3.13 -6.81
CA VAL A 81 -26.17 -2.58 -5.47
C VAL A 81 -27.22 -3.44 -4.76
N ALA A 82 -26.82 -4.10 -3.67
CA ALA A 82 -27.75 -4.78 -2.76
C ALA A 82 -28.35 -3.78 -1.76
N PRO A 83 -29.50 -4.11 -1.11
CA PRO A 83 -30.08 -3.31 -0.04
C PRO A 83 -29.07 -2.91 1.05
N PHE A 84 -28.17 -3.82 1.42
CA PHE A 84 -27.12 -3.56 2.40
C PHE A 84 -26.09 -2.54 1.91
N ASP A 85 -25.69 -2.59 0.64
CA ASP A 85 -24.71 -1.67 0.05
C ASP A 85 -25.24 -0.23 0.02
N ALA A 86 -26.55 -0.08 -0.18
CA ALA A 86 -27.27 1.19 -0.13
C ALA A 86 -27.68 1.61 1.29
N ALA A 87 -27.26 0.87 2.32
CA ALA A 87 -27.58 1.09 3.72
C ALA A 87 -29.10 1.22 4.00
N LEU A 88 -29.93 0.42 3.33
CA LEU A 88 -31.36 0.42 3.58
C LEU A 88 -31.67 -0.04 5.02
N PRO A 89 -32.61 0.60 5.73
CA PRO A 89 -32.94 0.26 7.11
C PRO A 89 -33.31 -1.23 7.28
N GLY A 90 -32.76 -1.86 8.32
CA GLY A 90 -33.03 -3.26 8.65
C GLY A 90 -32.14 -4.30 7.97
N THR A 91 -31.23 -3.88 7.08
CA THR A 91 -30.26 -4.78 6.44
C THR A 91 -29.08 -5.11 7.38
N LEU A 92 -28.49 -6.31 7.22
CA LEU A 92 -27.38 -6.80 8.05
C LEU A 92 -26.24 -7.34 7.16
N PRO A 93 -24.96 -7.17 7.57
CA PRO A 93 -23.81 -7.65 6.81
C PRO A 93 -23.68 -9.18 6.91
N VAL A 94 -23.33 -9.84 5.80
CA VAL A 94 -22.95 -11.26 5.78
C VAL A 94 -21.57 -11.40 5.15
N LEU A 95 -20.58 -11.79 5.96
CA LEU A 95 -19.18 -11.88 5.54
C LEU A 95 -18.98 -12.90 4.42
N ASN A 96 -18.29 -12.47 3.37
CA ASN A 96 -17.92 -13.29 2.23
C ASN A 96 -16.70 -14.18 2.56
N LYS A 97 -16.89 -15.50 2.45
CA LYS A 97 -15.85 -16.51 2.71
C LYS A 97 -14.66 -16.37 1.76
N ASP A 98 -14.91 -16.10 0.49
CA ASP A 98 -13.86 -16.01 -0.54
C ASP A 98 -12.98 -14.77 -0.31
N CYS A 99 -13.55 -13.68 0.20
CA CYS A 99 -12.76 -12.51 0.61
C CYS A 99 -11.81 -12.83 1.77
N VAL A 100 -12.26 -13.63 2.73
CA VAL A 100 -11.42 -14.07 3.86
C VAL A 100 -10.31 -15.00 3.37
N GLU A 101 -10.63 -15.96 2.51
CA GLU A 101 -9.64 -16.88 1.95
C GLU A 101 -8.58 -16.16 1.12
N ALA A 102 -8.98 -15.19 0.29
CA ALA A 102 -8.06 -14.33 -0.46
C ALA A 102 -7.16 -13.49 0.47
N GLY A 103 -7.72 -12.94 1.55
CA GLY A 103 -6.97 -12.22 2.57
C GLY A 103 -5.92 -13.10 3.28
N VAL A 104 -6.31 -14.32 3.67
CA VAL A 104 -5.41 -15.29 4.32
C VAL A 104 -4.30 -15.73 3.37
N LEU A 105 -4.63 -16.05 2.12
CA LEU A 105 -3.64 -16.42 1.10
C LEU A 105 -2.64 -15.29 0.86
N THR A 106 -3.13 -14.06 0.75
CA THR A 106 -2.29 -12.86 0.58
C THR A 106 -1.40 -12.65 1.80
N ALA A 107 -1.93 -12.78 3.02
CA ALA A 107 -1.15 -12.66 4.24
C ALA A 107 0.01 -13.67 4.29
N LEU A 108 -0.23 -14.93 3.90
CA LEU A 108 0.83 -15.95 3.80
C LEU A 108 1.88 -15.59 2.75
N ALA A 109 1.45 -15.12 1.57
CA ALA A 109 2.36 -14.72 0.50
C ALA A 109 3.23 -13.51 0.89
N LEU A 110 2.72 -12.62 1.73
CA LEU A 110 3.43 -11.47 2.27
C LEU A 110 4.25 -11.78 3.55
N GLY A 111 4.32 -13.06 3.94
CA GLY A 111 5.08 -13.50 5.11
C GLY A 111 4.49 -13.04 6.45
N CYS A 112 3.21 -12.67 6.50
CA CYS A 112 2.54 -12.22 7.71
C CYS A 112 2.20 -13.38 8.65
N ARG A 113 2.15 -13.07 9.95
CA ARG A 113 1.55 -13.93 10.97
C ARG A 113 0.03 -13.73 10.97
N ILE A 114 -0.73 -14.78 10.63
CA ILE A 114 -2.19 -14.77 10.67
C ILE A 114 -2.69 -14.75 12.12
N ASN A 115 -3.65 -13.87 12.42
CA ASN A 115 -4.33 -13.88 13.70
C ASN A 115 -5.43 -14.96 13.69
N GLN A 116 -5.42 -15.85 14.69
CA GLN A 116 -6.45 -16.90 14.84
C GLN A 116 -7.86 -16.34 15.06
N VAL A 117 -7.94 -15.09 15.53
CA VAL A 117 -9.17 -14.34 15.67
C VAL A 117 -8.90 -12.96 15.09
N SER A 118 -9.79 -12.48 14.23
CA SER A 118 -9.85 -11.10 13.74
C SER A 118 -11.26 -10.55 13.96
N LYS A 119 -11.40 -9.22 14.01
CA LYS A 119 -12.68 -8.55 14.29
C LYS A 119 -12.87 -7.38 13.35
N PHE A 120 -14.11 -7.21 12.89
CA PHE A 120 -14.51 -6.04 12.14
C PHE A 120 -14.99 -4.93 13.09
N ASP A 121 -14.53 -3.72 12.83
CA ASP A 121 -14.85 -2.47 13.50
C ASP A 121 -15.58 -1.52 12.52
N ARG A 122 -16.25 -0.51 13.06
CA ARG A 122 -16.89 0.57 12.26
C ARG A 122 -16.06 1.85 12.36
N LYS A 123 -15.51 2.30 11.24
CA LYS A 123 -14.81 3.57 11.09
C LYS A 123 -15.80 4.62 10.59
N HIS A 124 -16.24 5.53 11.46
CA HIS A 124 -17.33 6.46 11.18
C HIS A 124 -16.82 7.74 10.53
N TYR A 125 -17.42 8.13 9.42
CA TYR A 125 -17.24 9.42 8.76
C TYR A 125 -18.37 9.64 7.76
N PHE A 126 -18.76 10.90 7.54
CA PHE A 126 -19.82 11.25 6.62
C PHE A 126 -19.25 11.61 5.26
N TYR A 127 -19.64 10.87 4.23
CA TYR A 127 -19.33 11.19 2.84
C TYR A 127 -20.41 10.61 1.93
N ALA A 128 -20.67 11.26 0.78
CA ALA A 128 -21.82 10.93 -0.06
C ALA A 128 -21.76 9.52 -0.69
N ASP A 129 -20.55 9.00 -0.93
CA ASP A 129 -20.31 7.66 -1.47
C ASP A 129 -20.21 6.55 -0.39
N LEU A 130 -20.45 6.89 0.88
CA LEU A 130 -20.49 5.97 2.00
C LEU A 130 -21.86 6.02 2.70
N PRO A 131 -22.88 5.34 2.15
CA PRO A 131 -24.28 5.53 2.57
C PRO A 131 -24.54 5.16 4.03
N ALA A 132 -23.77 4.24 4.61
CA ALA A 132 -23.94 3.82 6.01
C ALA A 132 -23.40 4.85 7.04
N GLY A 133 -22.63 5.86 6.61
CA GLY A 133 -21.91 6.77 7.52
C GLY A 133 -20.77 6.12 8.32
N TYR A 134 -20.42 4.88 7.97
CA TYR A 134 -19.24 4.18 8.47
C TYR A 134 -18.75 3.15 7.46
N GLN A 135 -17.44 2.92 7.46
CA GLN A 135 -16.78 1.85 6.74
C GLN A 135 -16.56 0.67 7.70
N ILE A 136 -16.90 -0.55 7.28
CA ILE A 136 -16.53 -1.75 8.04
C ILE A 136 -15.10 -2.14 7.66
N THR A 137 -14.20 -2.15 8.65
CA THR A 137 -12.75 -2.39 8.51
C THR A 137 -12.22 -3.20 9.71
N GLN A 138 -10.91 -3.41 9.89
CA GLN A 138 -10.34 -4.17 11.03
C GLN A 138 -9.21 -3.42 11.74
N GLN A 139 -9.52 -2.29 12.39
CA GLN A 139 -8.51 -1.44 13.01
C GLN A 139 -7.84 -2.08 14.24
N ARG A 140 -8.62 -2.78 15.09
CA ARG A 140 -8.11 -3.23 16.41
C ARG A 140 -7.50 -4.63 16.37
N GLN A 141 -8.08 -5.51 15.55
CA GLN A 141 -7.67 -6.91 15.47
C GLN A 141 -7.70 -7.33 13.99
N PRO A 142 -6.67 -6.95 13.20
CA PRO A 142 -6.60 -7.19 11.77
C PRO A 142 -6.47 -8.67 11.45
N LEU A 143 -6.62 -9.03 10.18
CA LEU A 143 -6.50 -10.41 9.71
C LEU A 143 -5.09 -10.99 9.97
N ALA A 144 -4.05 -10.20 9.71
CA ALA A 144 -2.66 -10.62 9.91
C ALA A 144 -1.76 -9.42 10.28
N CYS A 145 -0.64 -9.72 10.93
CA CYS A 145 0.36 -8.74 11.38
C CYS A 145 1.78 -9.22 11.05
N ASP A 146 2.77 -8.34 11.22
CA ASP A 146 4.19 -8.69 11.30
C ASP A 146 4.71 -9.42 10.05
N GLY A 147 4.42 -8.88 8.86
CA GLY A 147 4.86 -9.42 7.58
C GLY A 147 6.22 -8.92 7.14
N GLN A 148 6.78 -9.56 6.11
CA GLN A 148 8.06 -9.17 5.53
C GLN A 148 8.15 -9.61 4.07
N VAL A 149 8.42 -8.65 3.18
CA VAL A 149 8.51 -8.89 1.73
C VAL A 149 9.90 -8.52 1.25
N ASN A 150 10.53 -9.45 0.52
CA ASN A 150 11.79 -9.22 -0.17
C ASN A 150 11.49 -8.74 -1.59
N TYR A 151 12.22 -7.74 -2.07
CA TYR A 151 12.05 -7.19 -3.40
C TYR A 151 13.40 -6.76 -3.99
N VAL A 152 13.48 -6.72 -5.32
CA VAL A 152 14.68 -6.27 -6.02
C VAL A 152 14.61 -4.76 -6.25
N HIS A 153 15.57 -4.03 -5.70
CA HIS A 153 15.80 -2.64 -6.03
C HIS A 153 16.91 -2.54 -7.09
N VAL A 154 16.65 -1.81 -8.18
CA VAL A 154 17.60 -1.66 -9.28
C VAL A 154 17.94 -0.20 -9.42
N THR A 155 19.17 0.19 -9.07
CA THR A 155 19.65 1.54 -9.30
C THR A 155 20.31 1.63 -10.67
N SER A 156 19.78 2.49 -11.54
CA SER A 156 20.38 2.78 -12.85
C SER A 156 21.26 4.03 -12.74
N GLY A 157 22.57 3.85 -12.67
CA GLY A 157 23.53 4.95 -12.74
C GLY A 157 23.63 5.49 -14.18
N ALA A 158 23.63 6.82 -14.35
CA ALA A 158 23.84 7.45 -15.66
C ALA A 158 25.22 7.05 -16.23
N GLY A 159 25.24 6.02 -17.09
CA GLY A 159 26.44 5.48 -17.73
C GLY A 159 27.19 4.39 -16.96
N GLN A 160 26.63 3.83 -15.89
CA GLN A 160 27.19 2.69 -15.16
C GLN A 160 26.28 1.46 -15.24
N THR A 161 26.87 0.26 -15.15
CA THR A 161 26.16 -1.02 -15.05
C THR A 161 25.10 -0.95 -13.96
N SER A 162 23.85 -1.25 -14.28
CA SER A 162 22.76 -1.32 -13.30
C SER A 162 23.13 -2.29 -12.18
N THR A 163 22.99 -1.85 -10.93
CA THR A 163 23.17 -2.73 -9.76
C THR A 163 21.81 -3.15 -9.25
N ALA A 164 21.60 -4.45 -9.10
CA ALA A 164 20.41 -5.03 -8.48
C ALA A 164 20.77 -5.46 -7.05
N GLU A 165 19.99 -5.00 -6.08
CA GLU A 165 20.14 -5.37 -4.68
C GLU A 165 18.82 -5.92 -4.12
N MET A 166 18.94 -6.93 -3.27
CA MET A 166 17.82 -7.47 -2.52
C MET A 166 17.55 -6.58 -1.32
N ARG A 167 16.36 -6.00 -1.24
CA ARG A 167 15.88 -5.25 -0.09
C ARG A 167 14.70 -5.97 0.55
N THR A 168 14.37 -5.53 1.75
CA THR A 168 13.30 -6.12 2.54
C THR A 168 12.50 -5.01 3.21
N CYS A 169 11.17 -5.07 3.09
CA CYS A 169 10.25 -4.14 3.73
C CYS A 169 9.34 -4.93 4.67
N ARG A 170 9.24 -4.47 5.92
CA ARG A 170 8.35 -5.08 6.92
C ARG A 170 6.94 -4.51 6.81
N LEU A 171 5.97 -5.32 7.19
CA LEU A 171 4.55 -4.96 7.21
C LEU A 171 4.07 -4.86 8.65
N ILE A 172 3.27 -3.83 8.94
CA ILE A 172 2.58 -3.72 10.22
C ILE A 172 1.42 -4.71 10.22
N GLN A 173 0.56 -4.64 9.20
CA GLN A 173 -0.67 -5.43 9.15
C GLN A 173 -1.23 -5.59 7.74
N LEU A 174 -2.10 -6.59 7.60
CA LEU A 174 -3.06 -6.73 6.53
C LEU A 174 -4.46 -6.83 7.14
N GLN A 175 -5.36 -5.96 6.69
CA GLN A 175 -6.76 -5.93 7.13
C GLN A 175 -7.74 -6.04 5.95
N LEU A 176 -8.93 -6.56 6.22
CA LEU A 176 -10.05 -6.56 5.29
C LEU A 176 -10.97 -5.38 5.53
N GLU A 177 -11.42 -4.72 4.47
CA GLU A 177 -12.38 -3.63 4.59
C GLU A 177 -13.26 -3.45 3.35
N GLN A 178 -14.30 -2.63 3.51
CA GLN A 178 -15.19 -2.25 2.41
C GLN A 178 -14.63 -1.08 1.63
N ASP A 179 -14.76 -1.11 0.30
CA ASP A 179 -14.59 0.08 -0.52
C ASP A 179 -15.80 1.02 -0.43
N SER A 180 -15.56 2.28 -0.74
CA SER A 180 -16.57 3.31 -0.92
C SER A 180 -17.13 3.29 -2.35
N GLY A 181 -18.25 3.98 -2.56
CA GLY A 181 -18.77 4.23 -3.90
C GLY A 181 -17.85 5.14 -4.73
N LYS A 182 -18.38 5.68 -5.81
CA LYS A 182 -17.69 6.66 -6.64
C LYS A 182 -18.54 7.92 -6.76
N SER A 183 -17.90 9.06 -6.50
CA SER A 183 -18.47 10.37 -6.78
C SER A 183 -18.05 10.82 -8.19
N LEU A 184 -19.02 11.22 -9.01
CA LEU A 184 -18.82 11.84 -10.32
C LEU A 184 -19.26 13.30 -10.19
N HIS A 185 -18.39 14.24 -10.58
CA HIS A 185 -18.70 15.66 -10.49
C HIS A 185 -19.22 16.16 -11.83
N ASP A 186 -20.48 16.59 -11.86
CA ASP A 186 -21.05 17.29 -12.99
C ASP A 186 -20.76 18.79 -12.83
N HIS A 187 -19.84 19.28 -13.66
CA HIS A 187 -19.43 20.69 -13.63
C HIS A 187 -20.49 21.62 -14.23
N LEU A 188 -21.36 21.13 -15.12
CA LEU A 188 -22.40 21.93 -15.75
C LEU A 188 -23.51 22.22 -14.75
N ASP A 189 -23.99 21.16 -14.11
CA ASP A 189 -25.12 21.25 -13.17
C ASP A 189 -24.67 21.52 -11.73
N LYS A 190 -23.35 21.58 -11.48
CA LYS A 190 -22.72 21.79 -10.16
C LYS A 190 -23.21 20.79 -9.11
N GLN A 191 -23.38 19.54 -9.53
CA GLN A 191 -23.87 18.45 -8.68
C GLN A 191 -22.86 17.31 -8.62
N SER A 192 -22.96 16.52 -7.55
CA SER A 192 -22.25 15.26 -7.41
C SER A 192 -23.21 14.11 -7.63
N LEU A 193 -22.93 13.29 -8.64
CA LEU A 193 -23.65 12.07 -8.95
C LEU A 193 -22.94 10.90 -8.27
N ILE A 194 -23.70 10.05 -7.57
CA ILE A 194 -23.13 8.94 -6.78
C ILE A 194 -23.43 7.60 -7.45
N ASP A 195 -22.37 6.84 -7.72
CA ASP A 195 -22.44 5.45 -8.15
C ASP A 195 -21.99 4.52 -7.00
N LEU A 196 -22.92 3.71 -6.50
CA LEU A 196 -22.73 2.77 -5.40
C LEU A 196 -22.34 1.36 -5.87
N ASN A 197 -22.11 1.14 -7.18
CA ASN A 197 -21.63 -0.16 -7.68
C ASN A 197 -20.40 -0.67 -6.92
N ARG A 198 -19.46 0.23 -6.62
CA ARG A 198 -18.22 -0.11 -5.88
C ARG A 198 -18.39 -0.17 -4.37
N ALA A 199 -19.43 0.48 -3.82
CA ALA A 199 -19.65 0.50 -2.37
C ALA A 199 -19.82 -0.94 -1.85
N GLY A 200 -19.02 -1.31 -0.84
CA GLY A 200 -19.04 -2.64 -0.22
C GLY A 200 -18.15 -3.70 -0.88
N VAL A 201 -17.50 -3.40 -2.01
CA VAL A 201 -16.47 -4.29 -2.60
C VAL A 201 -15.38 -4.56 -1.56
N GLY A 202 -14.87 -5.80 -1.49
CA GLY A 202 -13.84 -6.16 -0.53
C GLY A 202 -12.47 -5.62 -0.92
N LEU A 203 -11.76 -5.04 0.04
CA LEU A 203 -10.38 -4.59 -0.07
C LEU A 203 -9.50 -5.32 0.95
N MET A 204 -8.24 -5.53 0.58
CA MET A 204 -7.13 -5.76 1.50
C MET A 204 -6.35 -4.46 1.63
N GLU A 205 -6.23 -3.94 2.84
CA GLU A 205 -5.32 -2.84 3.14
C GLU A 205 -4.05 -3.42 3.76
N VAL A 206 -2.91 -3.20 3.08
CA VAL A 206 -1.57 -3.60 3.51
C VAL A 206 -0.83 -2.35 3.96
N VAL A 207 -0.44 -2.32 5.24
CA VAL A 207 0.26 -1.19 5.84
C VAL A 207 1.71 -1.58 6.10
N THR A 208 2.66 -0.80 5.56
CA THR A 208 4.08 -1.08 5.73
C THR A 208 4.65 -0.41 6.99
N GLN A 209 5.76 -0.94 7.49
CA GLN A 209 6.68 -0.16 8.32
C GLN A 209 7.32 0.93 7.46
N PRO A 210 7.86 2.02 8.06
CA PRO A 210 8.56 3.09 7.33
C PRO A 210 9.99 2.68 6.93
N ASP A 211 10.11 1.54 6.27
CA ASP A 211 11.39 0.92 5.88
C ASP A 211 11.91 1.42 4.53
N LEU A 212 11.05 2.03 3.71
CA LEU A 212 11.40 2.53 2.38
C LEU A 212 12.12 3.87 2.48
N ARG A 213 12.94 4.19 1.47
CA ARG A 213 13.83 5.37 1.51
C ARG A 213 13.52 6.42 0.48
N ASP A 214 13.18 6.05 -0.74
CA ASP A 214 12.97 7.00 -1.83
C ASP A 214 11.87 6.50 -2.78
N GLY A 215 11.57 7.29 -3.80
CA GLY A 215 10.54 6.96 -4.76
C GLY A 215 10.82 5.69 -5.57
N GLU A 216 12.07 5.46 -5.97
CA GLU A 216 12.45 4.26 -6.73
C GLU A 216 12.34 2.99 -5.88
N ASP A 217 12.77 3.07 -4.63
CA ASP A 217 12.62 2.02 -3.61
C ASP A 217 11.15 1.65 -3.37
N ALA A 218 10.30 2.66 -3.14
CA ALA A 218 8.87 2.46 -2.96
C ALA A 218 8.20 1.90 -4.21
N ALA A 219 8.57 2.37 -5.40
CA ALA A 219 8.04 1.86 -6.65
C ALA A 219 8.43 0.39 -6.89
N SER A 220 9.67 0.00 -6.58
CA SER A 220 10.10 -1.40 -6.64
C SER A 220 9.31 -2.29 -5.69
N PHE A 221 9.09 -1.84 -4.45
CA PHE A 221 8.27 -2.57 -3.49
C PHE A 221 6.81 -2.73 -3.95
N VAL A 222 6.18 -1.67 -4.46
CA VAL A 222 4.80 -1.73 -4.99
C VAL A 222 4.70 -2.70 -6.17
N LYS A 223 5.70 -2.74 -7.06
CA LYS A 223 5.75 -3.71 -8.17
C LYS A 223 5.81 -5.15 -7.66
N GLU A 224 6.60 -5.41 -6.62
CA GLU A 224 6.70 -6.75 -6.03
C GLU A 224 5.36 -7.18 -5.41
N VAL A 225 4.73 -6.31 -4.61
CA VAL A 225 3.40 -6.58 -4.03
C VAL A 225 2.37 -6.81 -5.14
N GLN A 226 2.37 -5.97 -6.18
CA GLN A 226 1.48 -6.14 -7.34
C GLN A 226 1.71 -7.48 -8.05
N LEU A 227 2.96 -7.90 -8.23
CA LEU A 227 3.32 -9.17 -8.84
C LEU A 227 2.83 -10.35 -7.99
N LEU A 228 3.06 -10.31 -6.67
CA LEU A 228 2.60 -11.34 -5.74
C LEU A 228 1.09 -11.50 -5.80
N LEU A 229 0.34 -10.41 -5.64
CA LEU A 229 -1.13 -10.37 -5.68
C LEU A 229 -1.70 -10.96 -6.97
N ARG A 230 -1.11 -10.60 -8.11
CA ARG A 230 -1.51 -11.14 -9.42
C ARG A 230 -1.21 -12.63 -9.54
N THR A 231 -0.03 -13.04 -9.08
CA THR A 231 0.42 -14.44 -9.16
C THR A 231 -0.49 -15.37 -8.35
N ILE A 232 -0.92 -14.94 -7.16
CA ILE A 232 -1.85 -15.71 -6.33
C ILE A 232 -3.33 -15.50 -6.71
N GLY A 233 -3.63 -14.58 -7.63
CA GLY A 233 -4.98 -14.35 -8.17
C GLY A 233 -5.93 -13.59 -7.24
N THR A 234 -5.44 -13.01 -6.13
CA THR A 234 -6.29 -12.32 -5.14
C THR A 234 -6.62 -10.88 -5.50
N CYS A 235 -5.86 -10.26 -6.41
CA CYS A 235 -6.13 -8.94 -6.98
C CYS A 235 -5.52 -8.83 -8.39
N ASP A 236 -6.18 -8.16 -9.33
CA ASP A 236 -5.65 -7.96 -10.68
C ASP A 236 -4.56 -6.86 -10.75
N GLY A 237 -4.37 -6.12 -9.65
CA GLY A 237 -3.30 -5.13 -9.46
C GLY A 237 -3.36 -3.92 -10.40
N LYS A 238 -4.44 -3.68 -11.14
CA LYS A 238 -4.54 -2.60 -12.12
C LYS A 238 -4.84 -1.24 -11.49
N MET A 239 -3.79 -0.45 -11.27
CA MET A 239 -3.92 0.88 -10.66
C MET A 239 -4.81 1.85 -11.46
N GLN A 240 -4.77 1.76 -12.80
CA GLN A 240 -5.60 2.60 -13.67
C GLN A 240 -7.11 2.30 -13.58
N GLU A 241 -7.47 1.07 -13.20
CA GLU A 241 -8.87 0.67 -12.95
C GLU A 241 -9.26 0.90 -11.47
N GLY A 242 -8.31 1.33 -10.63
CA GLY A 242 -8.50 1.60 -9.21
C GLY A 242 -8.48 0.36 -8.32
N SER A 243 -8.16 -0.81 -8.87
CA SER A 243 -8.09 -2.06 -8.10
C SER A 243 -6.84 -2.17 -7.23
N LEU A 244 -5.83 -1.33 -7.47
CA LEU A 244 -4.68 -1.16 -6.58
C LEU A 244 -4.44 0.35 -6.38
N ARG A 245 -4.54 0.82 -5.15
CA ARG A 245 -4.31 2.22 -4.76
C ARG A 245 -3.21 2.28 -3.72
N VAL A 246 -2.43 3.36 -3.76
CA VAL A 246 -1.32 3.58 -2.83
C VAL A 246 -1.43 5.00 -2.28
N ASP A 247 -1.41 5.08 -0.95
CA ASP A 247 -1.15 6.31 -0.21
C ASP A 247 0.26 6.22 0.41
N ALA A 248 0.99 7.32 0.44
CA ALA A 248 2.38 7.38 0.92
C ALA A 248 2.51 8.28 2.15
N ASN A 249 3.13 7.77 3.20
CA ASN A 249 3.46 8.49 4.42
C ASN A 249 4.96 8.80 4.42
N ILE A 250 5.34 10.08 4.37
CA ILE A 250 6.71 10.53 4.11
C ILE A 250 7.16 11.50 5.19
N SER A 251 8.37 11.30 5.71
CA SER A 251 9.07 12.27 6.56
C SER A 251 10.57 12.24 6.32
N ILE A 252 11.24 13.37 6.52
CA ILE A 252 12.70 13.48 6.51
C ILE A 252 13.25 13.80 7.90
N HIS A 253 14.52 13.45 8.13
CA HIS A 253 15.26 13.74 9.36
C HIS A 253 16.75 13.75 9.08
N LYS A 254 17.57 14.31 9.97
CA LYS A 254 19.04 14.16 9.87
C LYS A 254 19.49 12.85 10.49
N ALA A 255 20.62 12.35 10.03
CA ALA A 255 21.22 11.14 10.59
C ALA A 255 21.44 11.29 12.11
N GLY A 256 20.87 10.37 12.90
CA GLY A 256 20.96 10.36 14.36
C GLY A 256 19.90 11.20 15.08
N GLU A 257 19.03 11.91 14.36
CA GLU A 257 17.89 12.63 14.93
C GLU A 257 16.60 11.77 14.89
N PRO A 258 15.57 12.09 15.71
CA PRO A 258 14.26 11.47 15.58
C PRO A 258 13.63 11.71 14.20
N TRP A 259 12.68 10.85 13.80
CA TRP A 259 11.92 11.07 12.58
C TRP A 259 11.15 12.39 12.60
N GLY A 260 11.11 13.06 11.44
CA GLY A 260 10.41 14.32 11.28
C GLY A 260 8.89 14.18 11.24
N VAL A 261 8.23 15.32 10.99
CA VAL A 261 6.78 15.39 10.87
C VAL A 261 6.33 14.70 9.58
N ARG A 262 5.28 13.87 9.69
CA ARG A 262 4.74 13.07 8.59
C ARG A 262 3.82 13.90 7.68
N THR A 263 4.09 13.88 6.38
CA THR A 263 3.13 14.23 5.33
C THR A 263 2.52 12.97 4.73
N GLU A 264 1.22 12.97 4.54
CA GLU A 264 0.50 11.89 3.84
C GLU A 264 0.11 12.34 2.44
N VAL A 265 0.56 11.62 1.40
CA VAL A 265 0.23 11.89 0.00
C VAL A 265 -0.74 10.82 -0.48
N LYS A 266 -1.97 11.22 -0.82
CA LYS A 266 -3.05 10.30 -1.19
C LYS A 266 -3.29 10.20 -2.70
N ASN A 267 -4.01 9.15 -3.09
CA ASN A 267 -4.55 8.94 -4.44
C ASN A 267 -3.50 8.80 -5.54
N ILE A 268 -2.44 8.01 -5.27
CA ILE A 268 -1.36 7.81 -6.24
C ILE A 268 -1.74 6.67 -7.21
N ASN A 269 -2.17 7.03 -8.42
CA ASN A 269 -2.82 6.11 -9.36
C ASN A 269 -1.88 5.35 -10.32
N SER A 270 -0.56 5.44 -10.16
CA SER A 270 0.38 4.60 -10.92
C SER A 270 1.70 4.41 -10.18
N VAL A 271 2.39 3.30 -10.43
CA VAL A 271 3.73 3.03 -9.86
C VAL A 271 4.72 4.13 -10.19
N ARG A 272 4.65 4.69 -11.41
CA ARG A 272 5.49 5.82 -11.81
C ARG A 272 5.20 7.06 -10.97
N ASN A 273 3.92 7.31 -10.66
CA ASN A 273 3.52 8.43 -9.82
C ASN A 273 3.88 8.20 -8.35
N VAL A 274 3.95 6.95 -7.87
CA VAL A 274 4.47 6.64 -6.53
C VAL A 274 5.89 7.17 -6.38
N SER A 275 6.78 6.81 -7.31
CA SER A 275 8.15 7.31 -7.30
C SER A 275 8.20 8.84 -7.33
N LYS A 276 7.56 9.45 -8.32
CA LYS A 276 7.59 10.91 -8.48
C LYS A 276 7.02 11.68 -7.29
N ALA A 277 5.88 11.24 -6.76
CA ALA A 277 5.20 11.91 -5.65
C ALA A 277 6.06 11.88 -4.38
N ILE A 278 6.70 10.74 -4.11
CA ILE A 278 7.58 10.57 -2.96
C ILE A 278 8.82 11.45 -3.11
N ASP A 279 9.50 11.39 -4.26
CA ASP A 279 10.71 12.18 -4.48
C ASP A 279 10.41 13.68 -4.43
N PHE A 280 9.28 14.11 -5.01
CA PHE A 280 8.84 15.50 -4.97
C PHE A 280 8.58 15.97 -3.52
N GLU A 281 7.84 15.19 -2.73
CA GLU A 281 7.56 15.56 -1.34
C GLU A 281 8.83 15.57 -0.48
N ILE A 282 9.76 14.64 -0.69
CA ILE A 282 11.07 14.65 -0.03
C ILE A 282 11.80 15.96 -0.34
N GLN A 283 11.92 16.34 -1.62
CA GLN A 283 12.60 17.58 -2.01
C GLN A 283 11.88 18.82 -1.46
N ARG A 284 10.54 18.81 -1.42
CA ARG A 284 9.75 19.90 -0.82
C ARG A 284 10.06 20.04 0.67
N GLN A 285 10.06 18.93 1.42
CA GLN A 285 10.37 18.97 2.85
C GLN A 285 11.79 19.49 3.10
N ILE A 286 12.77 19.02 2.33
CA ILE A 286 14.16 19.51 2.39
C ILE A 286 14.19 21.02 2.16
N GLY A 287 13.58 21.50 1.08
CA GLY A 287 13.55 22.92 0.74
C GLY A 287 12.89 23.78 1.82
N VAL A 288 11.83 23.32 2.48
CA VAL A 288 11.21 24.06 3.59
C VAL A 288 12.16 24.14 4.79
N LEU A 289 12.77 23.04 5.19
CA LEU A 289 13.66 23.00 6.36
C LEU A 289 14.98 23.75 6.13
N GLU A 290 15.55 23.69 4.93
CA GLU A 290 16.77 24.43 4.57
C GLU A 290 16.54 25.94 4.50
N ASN A 291 15.31 26.38 4.20
CA ASN A 291 14.91 27.78 4.24
C ASN A 291 14.49 28.25 5.66
N GLY A 292 14.70 27.44 6.70
CA GLY A 292 14.37 27.77 8.09
C GLY A 292 12.88 27.67 8.43
N GLY A 293 12.08 27.07 7.55
CA GLY A 293 10.67 26.77 7.80
C GLY A 293 10.47 25.52 8.65
N GLN A 294 9.20 25.16 8.87
CA GLN A 294 8.80 23.95 9.61
C GLN A 294 7.83 23.13 8.78
N ILE A 295 7.86 21.80 8.95
CA ILE A 295 6.89 20.88 8.33
C ILE A 295 5.69 20.73 9.26
N GLU A 296 4.51 21.04 8.75
CA GLU A 296 3.25 20.77 9.43
C GLU A 296 2.69 19.39 9.04
N LYS A 297 1.83 18.84 9.90
CA LYS A 297 1.17 17.56 9.61
C LYS A 297 0.05 17.80 8.61
N GLU A 298 0.23 17.32 7.39
CA GLU A 298 -0.69 17.57 6.28
C GLU A 298 -1.07 16.30 5.54
N THR A 299 -2.25 16.34 4.92
CA THR A 299 -2.66 15.40 3.86
C THR A 299 -2.66 16.17 2.53
N ARG A 300 -1.92 15.66 1.54
CA ARG A 300 -1.73 16.29 0.23
C ARG A 300 -2.15 15.33 -0.89
N SER A 301 -2.46 15.88 -2.05
CA SER A 301 -2.70 15.11 -3.29
C SER A 301 -1.56 15.32 -4.28
N PHE A 302 -1.26 14.30 -5.08
CA PHE A 302 -0.29 14.40 -6.16
C PHE A 302 -0.99 14.70 -7.49
N ASP A 303 -0.61 15.80 -8.13
CA ASP A 303 -1.00 16.13 -9.51
C ASP A 303 0.13 15.72 -10.46
N ALA A 304 -0.17 14.86 -11.42
CA ALA A 304 0.79 14.34 -12.37
C ALA A 304 1.02 15.26 -13.58
N GLU A 305 0.12 16.24 -13.81
CA GLU A 305 0.17 17.18 -14.94
C GLU A 305 0.98 18.43 -14.59
N SER A 306 0.85 18.92 -13.35
CA SER A 306 1.71 19.99 -12.83
C SER A 306 3.10 19.42 -12.54
N LYS A 307 4.09 19.77 -13.36
CA LYS A 307 5.50 19.42 -13.13
C LYS A 307 6.12 20.23 -12.01
#